data_AF-A0A813AM87-F1
#
_entry.id   AF-A0A813AM87-F1
#
_cell.length_a   1.000
_cell.length_b   1.000
_cell.length_c   1.000
_cell.angle_alpha   90.00
_cell.angle_beta   90.00
_cell.angle_gamma   90.00
#
_symmetry.space_group_name_H-M   'P 1'
#
loop_
_entity.id
_entity.type
_entity.pdbx_description
1 polymer ?
#
loop_
_entity_poly.entity_id
_entity_poly.type
_entity_poly.pdbx_seq_one_letter_code
_entity_poly.pdbx_strand_id
1 'polypeptide(L)'
;MEATKCHQDVQIDGPGEENYAAYTAAYAPKFSDSFSSELLNDDVDANSIAASVLTRYKPCVPEMVLQLFGSILRQWQVSTYSSGKTTFQVPVPDTRTLPVQVRHYERSTWRSDSMTVLEFLRKTNKAGEIAGWVKAAWKKQQQEDGDSRTLVEFANDVPMDGEKIVGCAMVSRLNDKFFGQWLVLNVPFRTITELVPAVVKERVPSTDKYLGMCLACQAPAAQTMWRNPVLIDEDMKLEGHKAAYRREVLSRASKRHQLPIQARFETMIRNGEKTVEGRLNKGKAAEIMEGETILFGHTERIVLRISIHESFREMLRHVGFENSCPHCADVDEAVEVYHNFRNYEEDAARFGVLAFHLGAMPEQEQTSARPAWNTEQRRWLRLMNEDLDRALAVWHSSSEIQQDAARRVAFENNKIRALEGPPGTGKTSVAKAFVDHALEKGCNVLRAWNGHVPTVADVKRLLTTYPTTTFLTVTRKGSCTINALAAQGLFGRRVPLATIPGDIESNWRNYTADGKLKPFNVLEPLNLVIYEGMKIFFTRNVDKTRDYVNGMQATVESFDHATNAVYAVTATGHR
;
A
#
# COMPACT_ATOMS: atom_id res chain seq x y z
N MET A 1 16.74 -28.87 -5.72
CA MET A 1 17.71 -28.38 -6.71
C MET A 1 17.27 -26.99 -7.13
N GLU A 2 18.24 -26.09 -7.33
CA GLU A 2 18.18 -24.65 -7.11
C GLU A 2 17.11 -23.86 -7.90
N ALA A 3 16.64 -22.79 -7.25
CA ALA A 3 15.67 -21.83 -7.76
C ALA A 3 16.36 -20.50 -8.11
N THR A 4 16.21 -20.03 -9.35
CA THR A 4 16.38 -18.62 -9.73
C THR A 4 15.32 -18.27 -10.78
N LYS A 5 14.22 -17.57 -10.41
CA LYS A 5 14.06 -16.12 -10.14
C LYS A 5 14.09 -15.27 -11.42
N CYS A 6 12.90 -14.83 -11.85
CA CYS A 6 12.69 -13.57 -12.58
C CYS A 6 11.33 -13.00 -12.15
N HIS A 7 11.36 -11.91 -11.38
CA HIS A 7 10.20 -11.09 -11.05
C HIS A 7 10.00 -10.07 -12.17
N GLN A 8 8.79 -10.01 -12.73
CA GLN A 8 8.29 -8.86 -13.49
C GLN A 8 7.16 -8.28 -12.65
N ASP A 9 7.46 -7.20 -11.94
CA ASP A 9 6.45 -6.39 -11.27
C ASP A 9 6.18 -5.21 -12.21
N VAL A 10 5.09 -5.23 -12.97
CA VAL A 10 4.49 -3.97 -13.45
C VAL A 10 3.20 -3.86 -12.66
N GLN A 11 3.26 -3.14 -11.54
CA GLN A 11 2.07 -2.89 -10.73
C GLN A 11 1.23 -1.81 -11.43
N ILE A 12 0.14 -2.28 -12.05
CA ILE A 12 -0.96 -1.43 -12.50
C ILE A 12 -1.80 -1.10 -11.25
N ASP A 13 -1.97 0.18 -10.92
CA ASP A 13 -2.63 0.66 -9.67
C ASP A 13 -4.19 0.64 -9.78
N GLY A 14 -4.70 0.42 -11.00
CA GLY A 14 -6.12 0.25 -11.34
C GLY A 14 -6.34 0.12 -12.86
N PRO A 15 -7.56 -0.17 -13.36
CA PRO A 15 -7.81 -0.30 -14.79
C PRO A 15 -7.41 0.99 -15.53
N GLY A 16 -6.35 0.93 -16.34
CA GLY A 16 -5.85 2.07 -17.12
C GLY A 16 -4.97 3.09 -16.39
N GLU A 17 -4.61 2.88 -15.12
CA GLU A 17 -3.67 3.76 -14.40
C GLU A 17 -2.29 3.09 -14.26
N GLU A 18 -1.30 3.59 -15.00
CA GLU A 18 0.11 3.24 -14.86
C GLU A 18 0.76 4.13 -13.78
N ASN A 19 1.19 3.55 -12.66
CA ASN A 19 1.87 4.28 -11.59
C ASN A 19 3.33 3.82 -11.43
N TYR A 20 4.15 4.17 -12.43
CA TYR A 20 5.59 3.84 -12.46
C TYR A 20 6.36 4.40 -11.25
N ALA A 21 5.89 5.49 -10.65
CA ALA A 21 6.50 6.08 -9.44
C ALA A 21 6.29 5.17 -8.21
N ALA A 22 5.08 4.64 -8.00
CA ALA A 22 4.81 3.66 -6.95
C ALA A 22 5.64 2.39 -7.13
N TYR A 23 5.78 1.92 -8.38
CA TYR A 23 6.60 0.77 -8.72
C TYR A 23 8.07 0.98 -8.34
N THR A 24 8.68 2.07 -8.82
CA THR A 24 10.09 2.39 -8.59
C THR A 24 10.41 2.75 -7.13
N ALA A 25 9.52 3.45 -6.43
CA ALA A 25 9.70 3.82 -5.02
C ALA A 25 9.59 2.63 -4.05
N ALA A 26 8.73 1.65 -4.34
CA ALA A 26 8.59 0.43 -3.54
C ALA A 26 9.73 -0.59 -3.77
N TYR A 27 10.53 -0.39 -4.82
CA TYR A 27 11.59 -1.30 -5.26
C TYR A 27 12.97 -1.05 -4.62
N ALA A 28 13.03 -0.31 -3.50
CA ALA A 28 14.28 -0.11 -2.75
C ALA A 28 15.04 -1.45 -2.54
N PRO A 29 16.36 -1.47 -2.72
CA PRO A 29 17.09 -2.67 -3.16
C PRO A 29 17.08 -3.77 -2.10
N LYS A 30 16.29 -4.82 -2.35
CA LYS A 30 16.34 -6.10 -1.62
C LYS A 30 17.56 -6.93 -2.04
N PHE A 31 18.76 -6.36 -1.94
CA PHE A 31 19.99 -7.15 -2.00
C PHE A 31 20.56 -7.25 -0.60
N SER A 32 20.59 -8.49 -0.08
CA SER A 32 21.18 -8.83 1.21
C SER A 32 22.70 -8.62 1.17
N ASP A 33 23.29 -8.34 2.33
CA ASP A 33 24.74 -8.27 2.58
C ASP A 33 25.53 -9.54 2.21
N SER A 34 24.85 -10.59 1.73
CA SER A 34 25.48 -11.79 1.17
C SER A 34 26.07 -11.59 -0.24
N PHE A 35 25.80 -10.45 -0.89
CA PHE A 35 26.25 -10.17 -2.27
C PHE A 35 27.66 -9.57 -2.33
N SER A 36 28.15 -8.95 -1.25
CA SER A 36 29.48 -8.35 -1.19
C SER A 36 30.63 -9.36 -1.22
N SER A 37 30.40 -10.57 -0.70
CA SER A 37 31.41 -11.65 -0.68
C SER A 37 31.66 -12.30 -2.05
N GLU A 38 30.72 -12.18 -2.99
CA GLU A 38 30.88 -12.69 -4.38
C GLU A 38 31.52 -11.65 -5.31
N LEU A 39 31.35 -10.34 -5.02
CA LEU A 39 31.87 -9.21 -5.79
C LEU A 39 33.31 -8.80 -5.44
N LEU A 40 33.79 -9.18 -4.24
CA LEU A 40 35.15 -8.88 -3.76
C LEU A 40 36.09 -10.08 -3.93
N ASN A 41 35.92 -10.82 -5.02
CA ASN A 41 36.86 -11.85 -5.44
C ASN A 41 37.77 -11.27 -6.53
N ASP A 42 38.98 -10.88 -6.15
CA ASP A 42 39.98 -10.25 -7.02
C ASP A 42 40.50 -11.19 -8.14
N ASP A 43 40.14 -12.48 -8.10
CA ASP A 43 40.61 -13.51 -9.05
C ASP A 43 39.69 -13.70 -10.27
N VAL A 44 38.60 -12.92 -10.43
CA VAL A 44 37.60 -13.11 -11.49
C VAL A 44 37.54 -11.91 -12.44
N ASP A 45 37.68 -12.15 -13.75
CA ASP A 45 37.57 -11.13 -14.79
C ASP A 45 36.19 -10.43 -14.77
N ALA A 46 36.19 -9.11 -14.93
CA ALA A 46 35.00 -8.27 -14.88
C ALA A 46 33.94 -8.68 -15.91
N ASN A 47 34.36 -9.23 -17.06
CA ASN A 47 33.43 -9.72 -18.09
C ASN A 47 32.80 -11.06 -17.70
N SER A 48 33.49 -11.92 -16.95
CA SER A 48 32.91 -13.16 -16.41
C SER A 48 31.88 -12.88 -15.30
N ILE A 49 32.13 -11.87 -14.46
CA ILE A 49 31.15 -11.40 -13.47
C ILE A 49 29.91 -10.82 -14.19
N ALA A 50 30.12 -9.95 -15.20
CA ALA A 50 29.03 -9.39 -16.00
C ALA A 50 28.24 -10.47 -16.76
N ALA A 51 28.91 -11.46 -17.36
CA ALA A 51 28.27 -12.59 -18.05
C ALA A 51 27.47 -13.48 -17.09
N SER A 52 27.96 -13.73 -15.87
CA SER A 52 27.23 -14.48 -14.82
C SER A 52 25.96 -13.74 -14.37
N VAL A 53 26.03 -12.41 -14.26
CA VAL A 53 24.88 -11.55 -13.97
C VAL A 53 23.87 -11.55 -15.12
N LEU A 54 24.33 -11.40 -16.37
CA LEU A 54 23.49 -11.37 -17.59
C LEU A 54 22.84 -12.72 -17.90
N THR A 55 23.50 -13.84 -17.57
CA THR A 55 22.96 -15.19 -17.80
C THR A 55 22.01 -15.64 -16.69
N ARG A 56 22.16 -15.13 -15.46
CA ARG A 56 21.24 -15.43 -14.34
C ARG A 56 20.00 -14.53 -14.30
N TYR A 57 20.07 -13.31 -14.85
CA TYR A 57 18.98 -12.34 -14.81
C TYR A 57 18.77 -11.68 -16.19
N LYS A 58 17.64 -12.01 -16.84
CA LYS A 58 17.32 -11.72 -18.25
C LYS A 58 17.41 -10.21 -18.63
N PRO A 59 17.85 -9.86 -19.86
CA PRO A 59 18.39 -8.53 -20.22
C PRO A 59 17.38 -7.45 -20.70
N CYS A 60 16.12 -7.46 -20.28
CA CYS A 60 15.12 -6.47 -20.76
C CYS A 60 14.37 -5.75 -19.63
N VAL A 61 15.11 -5.29 -18.62
CA VAL A 61 14.52 -4.73 -17.40
C VAL A 61 15.11 -3.32 -17.19
N PRO A 62 14.34 -2.23 -17.37
CA PRO A 62 14.74 -0.84 -17.07
C PRO A 62 15.49 -0.67 -15.73
N GLU A 63 15.24 -1.56 -14.79
CA GLU A 63 15.80 -1.63 -13.44
C GLU A 63 17.28 -2.00 -13.46
N MET A 64 17.75 -2.82 -14.43
CA MET A 64 19.19 -3.04 -14.64
C MET A 64 19.86 -1.85 -15.31
N VAL A 65 19.14 -1.10 -16.16
CA VAL A 65 19.64 0.16 -16.72
C VAL A 65 19.83 1.19 -15.60
N LEU A 66 18.86 1.32 -14.68
CA LEU A 66 18.98 2.17 -13.49
C LEU A 66 20.08 1.69 -12.51
N GLN A 67 20.31 0.38 -12.39
CA GLN A 67 21.38 -0.19 -11.56
C GLN A 67 22.78 0.00 -12.21
N LEU A 68 22.89 -0.13 -13.54
CA LEU A 68 24.09 0.22 -14.32
C LEU A 68 24.36 1.72 -14.28
N PHE A 69 23.31 2.55 -14.32
CA PHE A 69 23.45 3.96 -14.00
C PHE A 69 23.88 4.17 -12.56
N GLY A 70 23.47 3.35 -11.60
CA GLY A 70 23.89 3.42 -10.19
C GLY A 70 25.36 3.06 -9.92
N SER A 71 26.04 2.34 -10.85
CA SER A 71 27.48 2.09 -10.80
C SER A 71 28.31 3.13 -11.54
N ILE A 72 27.69 3.88 -12.47
CA ILE A 72 28.31 4.97 -13.25
C ILE A 72 28.06 6.35 -12.60
N LEU A 73 26.88 6.53 -12.00
CA LEU A 73 26.40 7.69 -11.26
C LEU A 73 26.08 7.21 -9.85
N ARG A 74 26.44 7.96 -8.79
CA ARG A 74 26.03 7.56 -7.43
C ARG A 74 24.50 7.44 -7.40
N GLN A 75 23.94 6.43 -6.72
CA GLN A 75 22.47 6.24 -6.56
C GLN A 75 21.70 7.47 -6.02
N TRP A 76 22.41 8.53 -5.62
CA TRP A 76 21.90 9.79 -5.10
C TRP A 76 22.38 11.01 -5.90
N GLN A 77 22.83 10.82 -7.14
CA GLN A 77 23.30 11.91 -7.99
C GLN A 77 22.08 12.58 -8.64
N VAL A 78 21.36 13.39 -7.86
CA VAL A 78 20.16 14.15 -8.30
C VAL A 78 20.50 15.25 -9.31
N SER A 79 21.77 15.53 -9.53
CA SER A 79 22.33 16.20 -10.71
C SER A 79 23.85 16.03 -10.67
N THR A 80 24.56 16.47 -11.72
CA THR A 80 26.04 16.58 -11.68
C THR A 80 26.53 17.59 -10.63
N TYR A 81 25.63 18.35 -10.00
CA TYR A 81 25.93 19.42 -9.04
C TYR A 81 25.55 19.11 -7.58
N SER A 82 24.83 18.00 -7.31
CA SER A 82 24.33 17.71 -5.97
C SER A 82 25.49 17.51 -4.97
N SER A 83 25.59 18.43 -4.01
CA SER A 83 26.75 18.53 -3.09
C SER A 83 26.39 18.24 -1.63
N GLY A 84 25.11 17.98 -1.32
CA GLY A 84 24.71 17.71 0.06
C GLY A 84 23.28 17.20 0.26
N LYS A 85 23.08 16.55 1.40
CA LYS A 85 21.78 16.09 1.91
C LYS A 85 21.54 16.64 3.31
N THR A 86 20.30 16.97 3.64
CA THR A 86 19.87 17.26 5.00
C THR A 86 18.57 16.51 5.28
N THR A 87 18.47 15.88 6.45
CA THR A 87 17.21 15.29 6.93
C THR A 87 16.55 16.26 7.90
N PHE A 88 15.23 16.32 7.86
CA PHE A 88 14.44 17.23 8.67
C PHE A 88 13.18 16.52 9.16
N GLN A 89 13.08 16.34 10.47
CA GLN A 89 11.84 15.90 11.11
C GLN A 89 10.91 17.10 11.21
N VAL A 90 9.86 17.11 10.39
CA VAL A 90 9.00 18.28 10.26
C VAL A 90 8.13 18.41 11.51
N PRO A 91 8.16 19.54 12.23
CA PRO A 91 7.28 19.78 13.37
C PRO A 91 5.88 20.17 12.89
N VAL A 92 4.90 20.12 13.79
CA VAL A 92 3.61 20.78 13.61
C VAL A 92 3.64 22.21 14.20
N PRO A 93 2.76 23.14 13.77
CA PRO A 93 2.82 24.53 14.19
C PRO A 93 2.85 24.81 15.70
N ASP A 94 2.22 23.95 16.51
CA ASP A 94 2.14 24.10 17.98
C ASP A 94 3.20 23.28 18.75
N THR A 95 4.24 22.81 18.06
CA THR A 95 5.32 22.04 18.68
C THR A 95 6.04 22.88 19.73
N ARG A 96 6.09 22.39 20.98
CA ARG A 96 6.70 23.09 22.12
C ARG A 96 8.19 23.40 21.93
N THR A 97 8.93 22.45 21.36
CA THR A 97 10.39 22.58 21.17
C THR A 97 10.71 22.56 19.69
N LEU A 98 10.99 23.73 19.13
CA LEU A 98 11.27 23.87 17.71
C LEU A 98 12.62 23.22 17.34
N PRO A 99 12.66 22.42 16.25
CA PRO A 99 13.91 21.93 15.69
C PRO A 99 14.87 23.06 15.34
N VAL A 100 16.17 22.76 15.38
CA VAL A 100 17.22 23.76 15.12
C VAL A 100 17.06 24.43 13.74
N GLN A 101 16.60 23.67 12.75
CA GLN A 101 16.26 24.12 11.39
C GLN A 101 15.23 25.25 11.39
N VAL A 102 14.13 25.09 12.13
CA VAL A 102 13.06 26.10 12.22
C VAL A 102 13.56 27.33 12.96
N ARG A 103 14.34 27.15 14.05
CA ARG A 103 14.92 28.29 14.77
C ARG A 103 15.89 29.09 13.90
N HIS A 104 16.66 28.43 13.05
CA HIS A 104 17.52 29.10 12.07
C HIS A 104 16.69 29.84 11.01
N TYR A 105 15.59 29.25 10.55
CA TYR A 105 14.66 29.90 9.63
C TYR A 105 14.03 31.17 10.24
N GLU A 106 13.50 31.10 11.46
CA GLU A 106 12.89 32.25 12.14
C GLU A 106 13.90 33.38 12.40
N ARG A 107 15.15 33.03 12.75
CA ARG A 107 16.22 34.02 13.05
C ARG A 107 16.96 34.52 11.81
N SER A 108 16.69 33.96 10.63
CA SER A 108 17.40 34.33 9.40
C SER A 108 17.06 35.75 8.98
N THR A 109 18.08 36.58 8.83
CA THR A 109 17.98 37.96 8.35
C THR A 109 18.11 38.10 6.85
N TRP A 110 18.60 37.07 6.16
CA TRP A 110 18.90 37.14 4.73
C TRP A 110 17.76 36.59 3.84
N ARG A 111 16.87 35.75 4.39
CA ARG A 111 15.73 35.22 3.62
C ARG A 111 14.64 36.27 3.43
N SER A 112 13.96 36.21 2.30
CA SER A 112 12.76 36.98 2.02
C SER A 112 11.56 36.52 2.86
N ASP A 113 10.51 37.35 2.87
CA ASP A 113 9.21 37.01 3.46
C ASP A 113 8.45 35.96 2.65
N SER A 114 8.82 35.73 1.39
CA SER A 114 8.19 34.73 0.51
C SER A 114 8.85 33.36 0.57
N MET A 115 10.10 33.28 1.06
CA MET A 115 10.88 32.04 1.07
C MET A 115 10.31 31.04 2.08
N THR A 116 9.98 29.84 1.61
CA THR A 116 9.47 28.75 2.46
C THR A 116 10.57 28.09 3.29
N VAL A 117 10.22 27.33 4.34
CA VAL A 117 11.20 26.55 5.11
C VAL A 117 11.90 25.52 4.22
N LEU A 118 11.16 24.87 3.31
CA LEU A 118 11.73 23.87 2.40
C LEU A 118 12.80 24.49 1.50
N GLU A 119 12.52 25.67 0.94
CA GLU A 119 13.48 26.41 0.12
C GLU A 119 14.69 26.88 0.93
N PHE A 120 14.46 27.46 2.12
CA PHE A 120 15.54 27.86 3.01
C PHE A 120 16.47 26.68 3.33
N LEU A 121 15.93 25.50 3.60
CA LEU A 121 16.74 24.31 3.90
C LEU A 121 17.62 23.84 2.73
N ARG A 122 17.19 24.09 1.49
CA ARG A 122 17.98 23.82 0.28
C ARG A 122 19.08 24.87 0.07
N LYS A 123 18.86 26.11 0.50
CA LYS A 123 19.79 27.24 0.33
C LYS A 123 20.69 27.53 1.53
N THR A 124 20.66 26.69 2.59
CA THR A 124 21.39 26.91 3.85
C THR A 124 22.43 25.86 4.19
N ASN A 125 23.40 26.24 5.03
CA ASN A 125 24.29 25.31 5.72
C ASN A 125 23.72 24.88 7.10
N LYS A 126 24.49 24.10 7.87
CA LYS A 126 24.08 23.62 9.21
C LYS A 126 23.89 24.75 10.25
N ALA A 127 24.44 25.93 10.02
CA ALA A 127 24.32 27.09 10.88
C ALA A 127 23.18 28.06 10.47
N GLY A 128 22.45 27.76 9.39
CA GLY A 128 21.39 28.62 8.86
C GLY A 128 21.88 29.76 7.95
N GLU A 129 23.17 29.76 7.61
CA GLU A 129 23.75 30.74 6.68
C GLU A 129 23.62 30.26 5.24
N ILE A 130 23.79 31.17 4.28
CA ILE A 130 23.76 30.87 2.84
C ILE A 130 24.75 29.74 2.51
N ALA A 131 24.26 28.70 1.82
CA ALA A 131 25.00 27.50 1.48
C ALA A 131 26.19 27.80 0.55
N GLY A 132 27.21 26.94 0.61
CA GLY A 132 28.40 27.06 -0.22
C GLY A 132 28.11 27.02 -1.73
N TRP A 133 27.14 26.19 -2.16
CA TRP A 133 26.77 26.08 -3.57
C TRP A 133 26.16 27.39 -4.11
N VAL A 134 25.32 28.08 -3.31
CA VAL A 134 24.74 29.39 -3.67
C VAL A 134 25.85 30.44 -3.82
N LYS A 135 26.82 30.45 -2.89
CA LYS A 135 27.99 31.36 -2.96
C LYS A 135 28.85 31.09 -4.19
N ALA A 136 29.00 29.83 -4.58
CA ALA A 136 29.74 29.45 -5.78
C ALA A 136 29.01 29.85 -7.06
N ALA A 137 27.69 29.61 -7.14
CA ALA A 137 26.84 30.01 -8.26
C ALA A 137 26.84 31.52 -8.46
N TRP A 138 26.69 32.29 -7.37
CA TRP A 138 26.77 33.75 -7.40
C TRP A 138 28.09 34.25 -7.96
N LYS A 139 29.23 33.74 -7.45
CA LYS A 139 30.57 34.12 -7.95
C LYS A 139 30.75 33.81 -9.43
N LYS A 140 30.26 32.64 -9.87
CA LYS A 140 30.33 32.24 -11.28
C LYS A 140 29.52 33.21 -12.15
N GLN A 141 28.31 33.55 -11.73
CA GLN A 141 27.44 34.46 -12.47
C GLN A 141 27.95 35.90 -12.48
N GLN A 142 28.61 36.36 -11.42
CA GLN A 142 29.32 37.65 -11.43
C GLN A 142 30.47 37.68 -12.45
N GLN A 143 31.18 36.56 -12.63
CA GLN A 143 32.31 36.46 -13.56
C GLN A 143 31.88 36.32 -15.03
N GLU A 144 30.79 35.58 -15.28
CA GLU A 144 30.32 35.25 -16.64
C GLU A 144 29.34 36.30 -17.20
N ASP A 145 28.37 36.75 -16.40
CA ASP A 145 27.25 37.59 -16.86
C ASP A 145 27.33 39.04 -16.32
N GLY A 146 28.29 39.34 -15.44
CA GLY A 146 28.39 40.66 -14.80
C GLY A 146 27.24 40.97 -13.84
N ASP A 147 26.65 39.95 -13.20
CA ASP A 147 25.53 40.13 -12.26
C ASP A 147 25.90 41.08 -11.10
N SER A 148 25.12 42.16 -10.97
CA SER A 148 25.35 43.22 -9.97
C SER A 148 24.65 42.98 -8.64
N ARG A 149 23.80 41.93 -8.54
CA ARG A 149 23.08 41.59 -7.31
C ARG A 149 24.04 41.22 -6.18
N THR A 150 23.67 41.60 -4.97
CA THR A 150 24.33 41.13 -3.75
C THR A 150 24.11 39.62 -3.56
N LEU A 151 24.97 38.97 -2.77
CA LEU A 151 24.81 37.55 -2.45
C LEU A 151 23.42 37.24 -1.84
N VAL A 152 22.85 38.17 -1.07
CA VAL A 152 21.54 37.99 -0.43
C VAL A 152 20.42 38.05 -1.46
N GLU A 153 20.42 39.04 -2.35
CA GLU A 153 19.45 39.14 -3.45
C GLU A 153 19.52 37.90 -4.34
N PHE A 154 20.74 37.52 -4.73
CA PHE A 154 20.97 36.31 -5.51
C PHE A 154 20.46 35.05 -4.80
N ALA A 155 20.72 34.89 -3.51
CA ALA A 155 20.25 33.72 -2.76
C ALA A 155 18.72 33.63 -2.71
N ASN A 156 18.00 34.76 -2.68
CA ASN A 156 16.55 34.74 -2.71
C ASN A 156 16.01 34.38 -4.10
N ASP A 157 16.67 34.83 -5.17
CA ASP A 157 16.19 34.65 -6.55
C ASP A 157 16.64 33.34 -7.21
N VAL A 158 17.78 32.76 -6.78
CA VAL A 158 18.39 31.64 -7.49
C VAL A 158 17.43 30.44 -7.52
N PRO A 159 17.10 29.90 -8.71
CA PRO A 159 16.32 28.68 -8.81
C PRO A 159 17.15 27.50 -8.28
N MET A 160 16.47 26.42 -7.89
CA MET A 160 17.14 25.22 -7.38
C MET A 160 16.90 24.07 -8.35
N ASP A 161 17.96 23.35 -8.67
CA ASP A 161 17.96 22.20 -9.57
C ASP A 161 18.74 21.01 -8.95
N GLY A 162 18.41 20.70 -7.70
CA GLY A 162 18.90 19.50 -7.02
C GLY A 162 20.29 19.61 -6.37
N GLU A 163 20.85 20.81 -6.26
CA GLU A 163 22.17 21.07 -5.65
C GLU A 163 22.21 20.61 -4.18
N LYS A 164 21.08 20.69 -3.48
CA LYS A 164 20.90 20.17 -2.12
C LYS A 164 19.55 19.48 -1.95
N ILE A 165 19.59 18.24 -1.47
CA ILE A 165 18.40 17.43 -1.18
C ILE A 165 17.98 17.61 0.28
N VAL A 166 16.68 17.81 0.51
CA VAL A 166 16.08 17.87 1.85
C VAL A 166 15.12 16.70 2.03
N GLY A 167 15.49 15.75 2.88
CA GLY A 167 14.63 14.64 3.27
C GLY A 167 13.71 15.06 4.41
N CYS A 168 12.46 15.40 4.08
CA CYS A 168 11.44 15.77 5.04
C CYS A 168 10.72 14.52 5.56
N ALA A 169 10.86 14.23 6.86
CA ALA A 169 10.14 13.16 7.51
C ALA A 169 8.81 13.69 8.06
N MET A 170 7.71 13.25 7.43
CA MET A 170 6.33 13.58 7.78
C MET A 170 5.53 12.32 8.13
N VAL A 171 4.39 12.47 8.80
CA VAL A 171 3.46 11.36 9.05
C VAL A 171 2.57 11.09 7.84
N SER A 172 1.77 10.02 7.87
CA SER A 172 0.79 9.75 6.80
C SER A 172 -0.23 10.88 6.64
N ARG A 173 -0.66 11.16 5.41
CA ARG A 173 -1.76 12.08 5.07
C ARG A 173 -3.11 11.73 5.72
N LEU A 174 -3.27 10.51 6.22
CA LEU A 174 -4.43 10.10 7.04
C LEU A 174 -4.34 10.56 8.51
N ASN A 175 -3.22 11.12 8.91
CA ASN A 175 -3.02 11.72 10.22
C ASN A 175 -3.05 13.24 10.08
N ASP A 176 -3.91 13.90 10.86
CA ASP A 176 -4.10 15.35 10.79
C ASP A 176 -2.78 16.13 10.94
N LYS A 177 -1.81 15.60 11.69
CA LYS A 177 -0.48 16.22 11.84
C LYS A 177 0.25 16.43 10.51
N PHE A 178 -0.05 15.63 9.48
CA PHE A 178 0.52 15.83 8.14
C PHE A 178 0.22 17.22 7.61
N PHE A 179 -1.02 17.71 7.74
CA PHE A 179 -1.41 19.02 7.23
C PHE A 179 -0.66 20.15 7.93
N GLY A 180 -0.39 19.99 9.24
CA GLY A 180 0.42 20.93 10.00
C GLY A 180 1.88 20.93 9.54
N GLN A 181 2.44 19.74 9.29
CA GLN A 181 3.79 19.58 8.75
C GLN A 181 3.90 20.18 7.34
N TRP A 182 2.88 20.00 6.51
CA TRP A 182 2.82 20.57 5.17
C TRP A 182 2.82 22.11 5.21
N LEU A 183 2.04 22.73 6.11
CA LEU A 183 2.05 24.18 6.30
C LEU A 183 3.44 24.70 6.68
N VAL A 184 4.11 24.05 7.62
CA VAL A 184 5.46 24.43 8.06
C VAL A 184 6.46 24.38 6.90
N LEU A 185 6.32 23.45 5.95
CA LEU A 185 7.24 23.35 4.83
C LEU A 185 6.95 24.33 3.71
N ASN A 186 5.67 24.56 3.39
CA ASN A 186 5.25 25.16 2.12
C ASN A 186 4.65 26.56 2.26
N VAL A 187 4.33 27.00 3.47
CA VAL A 187 3.83 28.36 3.72
C VAL A 187 4.93 29.17 4.41
N PRO A 188 5.32 30.33 3.88
CA PRO A 188 6.31 31.17 4.53
C PRO A 188 5.74 31.82 5.80
N PHE A 189 6.59 31.99 6.81
CA PHE A 189 6.25 32.63 8.08
C PHE A 189 7.47 33.31 8.70
N ARG A 190 7.29 34.28 9.59
CA ARG A 190 8.38 34.82 10.42
C ARG A 190 8.46 34.12 11.76
N THR A 191 7.31 33.81 12.34
CA THR A 191 7.17 32.94 13.51
C THR A 191 6.21 31.81 13.22
N ILE A 192 6.53 30.58 13.61
CA ILE A 192 5.71 29.40 13.30
C ILE A 192 4.28 29.51 13.85
N THR A 193 4.09 30.31 14.89
CA THR A 193 2.79 30.62 15.49
C THR A 193 1.85 31.40 14.58
N GLU A 194 2.38 32.10 13.56
CA GLU A 194 1.56 32.78 12.52
C GLU A 194 0.73 31.79 11.71
N LEU A 195 1.17 30.52 11.61
CA LEU A 195 0.45 29.46 10.90
C LEU A 195 -0.80 28.95 11.63
N VAL A 196 -1.11 29.50 12.82
CA VAL A 196 -2.23 29.07 13.66
C VAL A 196 -3.30 30.18 13.67
N PRO A 197 -4.30 30.16 12.76
CA PRO A 197 -5.38 31.14 12.79
C PRO A 197 -6.21 30.98 14.06
N ALA A 198 -6.51 32.10 14.73
CA ALA A 198 -7.34 32.11 15.95
C ALA A 198 -8.71 31.45 15.72
N VAL A 199 -9.32 31.71 14.55
CA VAL A 199 -10.64 31.16 14.16
C VAL A 199 -10.66 29.63 14.12
N VAL A 200 -9.56 28.99 13.69
CA VAL A 200 -9.47 27.52 13.60
C VAL A 200 -9.38 26.91 14.99
N LYS A 201 -8.62 27.54 15.89
CA LYS A 201 -8.43 27.07 17.28
C LYS A 201 -9.75 27.01 18.07
N GLU A 202 -10.71 27.86 17.73
CA GLU A 202 -11.99 27.97 18.44
C GLU A 202 -13.13 27.16 17.81
N ARG A 203 -13.11 26.94 16.49
CA ARG A 203 -14.26 26.41 15.73
C ARG A 203 -14.06 25.02 15.14
N VAL A 204 -12.82 24.51 15.08
CA VAL A 204 -12.50 23.22 14.45
C VAL A 204 -12.18 22.18 15.53
N PRO A 205 -12.76 20.96 15.46
CA PRO A 205 -12.41 19.86 16.36
C PRO A 205 -10.91 19.59 16.39
N SER A 206 -10.39 19.14 17.54
CA SER A 206 -8.95 18.85 17.69
C SER A 206 -8.44 17.73 16.78
N THR A 207 -9.34 16.90 16.24
CA THR A 207 -9.05 15.80 15.31
C THR A 207 -8.71 16.27 13.90
N ASP A 208 -9.20 17.45 13.50
CA ASP A 208 -9.10 17.99 12.13
C ASP A 208 -8.49 19.39 12.15
N LYS A 209 -7.80 19.71 13.25
CA LYS A 209 -7.26 21.03 13.56
C LYS A 209 -6.38 21.52 12.42
N TYR A 210 -5.42 20.70 11.97
CA TYR A 210 -4.44 21.14 10.99
C TYR A 210 -4.99 21.12 9.56
N LEU A 211 -5.87 20.18 9.22
CA LEU A 211 -6.61 20.23 7.97
C LEU A 211 -7.43 21.54 7.90
N GLY A 212 -8.11 21.90 8.99
CA GLY A 212 -8.81 23.17 9.12
C GLY A 212 -7.88 24.38 8.94
N MET A 213 -6.64 24.31 9.44
CA MET A 213 -5.62 25.35 9.21
C MET A 213 -5.25 25.47 7.72
N CYS A 214 -5.02 24.35 7.03
CA CYS A 214 -4.74 24.34 5.60
C CYS A 214 -5.86 24.98 4.79
N LEU A 215 -7.12 24.61 5.06
CA LEU A 215 -8.29 25.10 4.34
C LEU A 215 -8.56 26.60 4.60
N ALA A 216 -8.28 27.08 5.81
CA ALA A 216 -8.44 28.48 6.20
C ALA A 216 -7.25 29.37 5.79
N CYS A 217 -6.10 28.78 5.45
CA CYS A 217 -4.89 29.51 5.10
C CYS A 217 -5.10 30.34 3.83
N GLN A 218 -4.71 31.62 3.90
CA GLN A 218 -4.80 32.54 2.75
C GLN A 218 -3.54 32.54 1.87
N ALA A 219 -2.52 31.77 2.25
CA ALA A 219 -1.31 31.66 1.44
C ALA A 219 -1.65 31.00 0.09
N PRO A 220 -1.20 31.56 -1.05
CA PRO A 220 -1.52 31.03 -2.37
C PRO A 220 -1.22 29.53 -2.52
N ALA A 221 -0.07 29.06 -2.00
CA ALA A 221 0.30 27.65 -2.05
C ALA A 221 -0.74 26.74 -1.35
N ALA A 222 -1.24 27.14 -0.19
CA ALA A 222 -2.24 26.36 0.55
C ALA A 222 -3.60 26.38 -0.13
N GLN A 223 -4.01 27.54 -0.68
CA GLN A 223 -5.26 27.65 -1.44
C GLN A 223 -5.24 26.76 -2.69
N THR A 224 -4.15 26.81 -3.46
CA THR A 224 -3.97 26.01 -4.66
C THR A 224 -3.99 24.52 -4.34
N MET A 225 -3.21 24.07 -3.35
CA MET A 225 -3.10 22.66 -3.01
C MET A 225 -4.40 22.10 -2.40
N TRP A 226 -4.93 22.75 -1.36
CA TRP A 226 -5.96 22.16 -0.51
C TRP A 226 -7.39 22.44 -0.94
N ARG A 227 -7.60 23.29 -1.96
CA ARG A 227 -8.92 23.52 -2.58
C ARG A 227 -9.07 22.84 -3.94
N ASN A 228 -8.02 22.15 -4.41
CA ASN A 228 -8.05 21.46 -5.68
C ASN A 228 -7.78 19.95 -5.48
N PRO A 229 -8.84 19.12 -5.39
CA PRO A 229 -8.70 17.68 -5.23
C PRO A 229 -7.82 17.02 -6.30
N VAL A 230 -7.78 17.57 -7.52
CA VAL A 230 -6.95 17.04 -8.62
C VAL A 230 -5.46 17.17 -8.27
N LEU A 231 -5.03 18.34 -7.77
CA LEU A 231 -3.64 18.56 -7.37
C LEU A 231 -3.25 17.68 -6.17
N ILE A 232 -4.18 17.44 -5.23
CA ILE A 232 -3.93 16.52 -4.11
C ILE A 232 -3.72 15.09 -4.63
N ASP A 233 -4.51 14.64 -5.61
CA ASP A 233 -4.35 13.32 -6.23
C ASP A 233 -3.03 13.21 -7.03
N GLU A 234 -2.70 14.21 -7.85
CA GLU A 234 -1.47 14.24 -8.65
C GLU A 234 -0.21 14.22 -7.77
N ASP A 235 -0.19 15.01 -6.70
CA ASP A 235 0.91 15.04 -5.73
C ASP A 235 1.09 13.68 -5.05
N MET A 236 -0.01 13.01 -4.66
CA MET A 236 0.05 11.65 -4.12
C MET A 236 0.45 10.60 -5.17
N LYS A 237 0.13 10.81 -6.45
CA LYS A 237 0.62 9.97 -7.57
C LYS A 237 2.13 10.09 -7.71
N LEU A 238 2.66 11.32 -7.64
CA LEU A 238 4.11 11.57 -7.65
C LEU A 238 4.83 10.92 -6.47
N GLU A 239 4.20 10.88 -5.29
CA GLU A 239 4.70 10.16 -4.11
C GLU A 239 4.60 8.63 -4.22
N GLY A 240 3.99 8.11 -5.29
CA GLY A 240 3.81 6.67 -5.49
C GLY A 240 2.75 6.06 -4.56
N HIS A 241 1.77 6.84 -4.10
CA HIS A 241 0.67 6.32 -3.30
C HIS A 241 -0.38 5.60 -4.14
N LYS A 242 -0.88 4.47 -3.62
CA LYS A 242 -1.90 3.63 -4.26
C LYS A 242 -3.27 4.31 -4.35
N ALA A 243 -4.05 3.99 -5.38
CA ALA A 243 -5.36 4.59 -5.64
C ALA A 243 -6.36 4.49 -4.45
N ALA A 244 -6.35 3.38 -3.72
CA ALA A 244 -7.18 3.22 -2.52
C ALA A 244 -6.83 4.22 -1.41
N TYR A 245 -5.52 4.46 -1.19
CA TYR A 245 -5.06 5.44 -0.21
C TYR A 245 -5.39 6.86 -0.64
N ARG A 246 -5.19 7.19 -1.93
CA ARG A 246 -5.51 8.51 -2.48
C ARG A 246 -6.99 8.86 -2.29
N ARG A 247 -7.90 7.92 -2.60
CA ARG A 247 -9.34 8.11 -2.41
C ARG A 247 -9.73 8.37 -0.94
N GLU A 248 -9.12 7.66 0.00
CA GLU A 248 -9.39 7.87 1.44
C GLU A 248 -8.88 9.23 1.94
N VAL A 249 -7.75 9.73 1.42
CA VAL A 249 -7.28 11.08 1.75
C VAL A 249 -8.20 12.13 1.15
N LEU A 250 -8.65 11.95 -0.11
CA LEU A 250 -9.55 12.87 -0.81
C LEU A 250 -10.91 12.99 -0.13
N SER A 251 -11.48 11.88 0.36
CA SER A 251 -12.78 11.89 1.04
C SER A 251 -12.79 12.72 2.33
N ARG A 252 -11.62 12.87 2.98
CA ARG A 252 -11.47 13.73 4.17
C ARG A 252 -11.31 15.20 3.83
N ALA A 253 -10.79 15.49 2.65
CA ALA A 253 -10.59 16.86 2.17
C ALA A 253 -11.82 17.43 1.44
N SER A 254 -12.77 16.59 1.02
CA SER A 254 -13.94 17.01 0.23
C SER A 254 -15.17 17.35 1.09
N LYS A 255 -15.93 18.37 0.67
CA LYS A 255 -17.13 18.88 1.36
C LYS A 255 -18.34 17.98 1.04
N ARG A 256 -19.20 17.74 2.04
CA ARG A 256 -20.49 17.05 1.87
C ARG A 256 -21.62 18.07 1.81
N HIS A 257 -22.46 17.97 0.79
CA HIS A 257 -23.59 18.87 0.54
C HIS A 257 -24.90 18.12 0.65
N GLN A 258 -25.96 18.81 1.08
CA GLN A 258 -27.31 18.26 1.14
C GLN A 258 -28.24 19.08 0.24
N LEU A 259 -28.88 18.42 -0.72
CA LEU A 259 -29.82 19.03 -1.65
C LEU A 259 -31.21 18.36 -1.53
N PRO A 260 -32.30 19.15 -1.47
CA PRO A 260 -33.65 18.60 -1.39
C PRO A 260 -34.06 17.99 -2.73
N ILE A 261 -34.71 16.83 -2.71
CA ILE A 261 -35.17 16.12 -3.92
C ILE A 261 -36.56 15.53 -3.68
N GLN A 262 -37.35 15.33 -4.75
CA GLN A 262 -38.60 14.58 -4.67
C GLN A 262 -38.32 13.07 -4.55
N ALA A 263 -39.09 12.35 -3.72
CA ALA A 263 -38.86 10.93 -3.41
C ALA A 263 -38.77 10.01 -4.64
N ARG A 264 -39.53 10.33 -5.71
CA ARG A 264 -39.47 9.60 -6.98
C ARG A 264 -38.09 9.67 -7.63
N PHE A 265 -37.49 10.86 -7.65
CA PHE A 265 -36.16 11.08 -8.24
C PHE A 265 -35.05 10.56 -7.34
N GLU A 266 -35.23 10.64 -6.01
CA GLU A 266 -34.32 9.98 -5.07
C GLU A 266 -34.22 8.49 -5.35
N THR A 267 -35.37 7.83 -5.56
CA THR A 267 -35.44 6.39 -5.86
C THR A 267 -34.74 6.08 -7.19
N MET A 268 -34.97 6.88 -8.24
CA MET A 268 -34.30 6.72 -9.53
C MET A 268 -32.78 6.90 -9.42
N ILE A 269 -32.30 7.88 -8.65
CA ILE A 269 -30.87 8.08 -8.39
C ILE A 269 -30.30 6.90 -7.59
N ARG A 270 -31.06 6.38 -6.63
CA ARG A 270 -30.67 5.22 -5.81
C ARG A 270 -30.48 3.97 -6.67
N ASN A 271 -31.41 3.73 -7.60
CA ASN A 271 -31.38 2.60 -8.52
C ASN A 271 -30.39 2.76 -9.68
N GLY A 272 -29.83 3.96 -9.86
CA GLY A 272 -28.91 4.27 -10.96
C GLY A 272 -29.60 4.55 -12.30
N GLU A 273 -30.93 4.68 -12.30
CA GLU A 273 -31.73 5.04 -13.48
C GLU A 273 -31.54 6.52 -13.84
N LYS A 274 -31.44 7.39 -12.83
CA LYS A 274 -31.13 8.81 -12.98
C LYS A 274 -29.68 9.08 -12.59
N THR A 275 -28.85 9.39 -13.58
CA THR A 275 -27.40 9.58 -13.43
C THR A 275 -26.99 11.05 -13.49
N VAL A 276 -27.89 11.95 -13.89
CA VAL A 276 -27.66 13.39 -13.95
C VAL A 276 -28.72 14.12 -13.14
N GLU A 277 -28.30 15.09 -12.33
CA GLU A 277 -29.21 15.98 -11.60
C GLU A 277 -29.04 17.43 -12.05
N GLY A 278 -30.13 18.00 -12.58
CA GLY A 278 -30.19 19.40 -13.01
C GLY A 278 -30.61 20.35 -11.88
N ARG A 279 -29.88 21.46 -11.69
CA ARG A 279 -30.18 22.52 -10.71
C ARG A 279 -29.92 23.90 -11.29
N LEU A 280 -30.58 24.93 -10.76
CA LEU A 280 -30.18 26.30 -11.03
C LEU A 280 -28.80 26.58 -10.44
N ASN A 281 -27.96 27.32 -11.16
CA ASN A 281 -26.63 27.74 -10.71
C ASN A 281 -26.74 28.89 -9.69
N LYS A 282 -27.34 28.61 -8.53
CA LYS A 282 -27.63 29.59 -7.48
C LYS A 282 -27.59 28.94 -6.10
N GLY A 283 -27.21 29.73 -5.09
CA GLY A 283 -27.20 29.28 -3.70
C GLY A 283 -26.27 28.08 -3.49
N LYS A 284 -26.69 27.11 -2.66
CA LYS A 284 -25.86 25.96 -2.29
C LYS A 284 -25.39 25.12 -3.48
N ALA A 285 -26.16 25.05 -4.56
CA ALA A 285 -25.78 24.25 -5.73
C ALA A 285 -24.57 24.85 -6.47
N ALA A 286 -24.43 26.18 -6.49
CA ALA A 286 -23.31 26.87 -7.15
C ALA A 286 -21.97 26.69 -6.43
N GLU A 287 -21.99 26.29 -5.15
CA GLU A 287 -20.78 26.07 -4.36
C GLU A 287 -20.20 24.65 -4.53
N ILE A 288 -20.92 23.75 -5.21
CA ILE A 288 -20.54 22.34 -5.32
C ILE A 288 -19.48 22.18 -6.42
N MET A 289 -18.42 21.44 -6.12
CA MET A 289 -17.33 21.14 -7.04
C MET A 289 -17.30 19.65 -7.41
N GLU A 290 -16.61 19.34 -8.51
CA GLU A 290 -16.32 17.95 -8.90
C GLU A 290 -15.50 17.24 -7.80
N GLY A 291 -15.81 15.97 -7.56
CA GLY A 291 -15.23 15.15 -6.49
C GLY A 291 -15.90 15.32 -5.12
N GLU A 292 -16.79 16.30 -4.95
CA GLU A 292 -17.57 16.47 -3.72
C GLU A 292 -18.77 15.53 -3.65
N THR A 293 -19.36 15.39 -2.46
CA THR A 293 -20.44 14.43 -2.21
C THR A 293 -21.76 15.14 -1.98
N ILE A 294 -22.84 14.67 -2.62
CA ILE A 294 -24.20 15.18 -2.45
C ILE A 294 -25.08 14.11 -1.80
N LEU A 295 -25.79 14.50 -0.75
CA LEU A 295 -26.87 13.74 -0.12
C LEU A 295 -28.23 14.24 -0.66
N PHE A 296 -28.90 13.38 -1.41
CA PHE A 296 -30.25 13.56 -1.93
C PHE A 296 -31.24 12.76 -1.08
N GLY A 297 -31.94 13.41 -0.15
CA GLY A 297 -32.78 12.68 0.81
C GLY A 297 -31.93 11.73 1.66
N HIS A 298 -32.07 10.42 1.44
CA HIS A 298 -31.28 9.35 2.06
C HIS A 298 -30.24 8.72 1.12
N THR A 299 -30.16 9.15 -0.14
CA THR A 299 -29.26 8.61 -1.15
C THR A 299 -28.04 9.50 -1.31
N GLU A 300 -26.85 8.93 -1.11
CA GLU A 300 -25.59 9.64 -1.27
C GLU A 300 -24.92 9.34 -2.61
N ARG A 301 -24.33 10.35 -3.26
CA ARG A 301 -23.66 10.26 -4.55
C ARG A 301 -22.45 11.19 -4.62
N ILE A 302 -21.40 10.75 -5.33
CA ILE A 302 -20.24 11.59 -5.66
C ILE A 302 -20.50 12.37 -6.94
N VAL A 303 -20.07 13.63 -7.00
CA VAL A 303 -20.10 14.43 -8.22
C VAL A 303 -18.90 14.05 -9.07
N LEU A 304 -19.14 13.40 -10.20
CA LEU A 304 -18.08 13.01 -11.12
C LEU A 304 -17.67 14.16 -12.04
N ARG A 305 -18.66 14.96 -12.45
CA ARG A 305 -18.48 16.07 -13.39
C ARG A 305 -19.60 17.10 -13.23
N ILE A 306 -19.32 18.36 -13.52
CA ILE A 306 -20.30 19.44 -13.61
C ILE A 306 -20.27 20.02 -15.03
N SER A 307 -21.45 20.24 -15.61
CA SER A 307 -21.59 21.05 -16.83
C SER A 307 -22.59 22.17 -16.63
N ILE A 308 -22.35 23.32 -17.28
CA ILE A 308 -23.13 24.54 -17.14
C ILE A 308 -23.81 24.81 -18.48
N HIS A 309 -25.11 25.16 -18.44
CA HIS A 309 -25.97 25.37 -19.60
C HIS A 309 -26.80 26.64 -19.43
N GLU A 310 -27.25 27.25 -20.53
CA GLU A 310 -28.08 28.45 -20.49
C GLU A 310 -29.52 28.13 -20.10
N SER A 311 -29.99 26.91 -20.39
CA SER A 311 -31.35 26.46 -20.09
C SER A 311 -31.45 24.96 -19.78
N PHE A 312 -32.55 24.54 -19.14
CA PHE A 312 -32.83 23.12 -18.92
C PHE A 312 -33.03 22.35 -20.21
N ARG A 313 -33.59 22.99 -21.25
CA ARG A 313 -33.77 22.39 -22.57
C ARG A 313 -32.43 22.07 -23.22
N GLU A 314 -31.48 22.99 -23.16
CA GLU A 314 -30.11 22.76 -23.63
C GLU A 314 -29.42 21.65 -22.82
N MET A 315 -29.50 21.76 -21.48
CA MET A 315 -28.94 20.76 -20.57
C MET A 315 -29.45 19.35 -20.91
N LEU A 316 -30.77 19.16 -21.03
CA LEU A 316 -31.40 17.87 -21.31
C LEU A 316 -31.01 17.31 -22.67
N ARG A 317 -30.82 18.15 -23.69
CA ARG A 317 -30.30 17.71 -25.00
C ARG A 317 -28.84 17.28 -24.92
N HIS A 318 -28.02 18.02 -24.18
CA HIS A 318 -26.59 17.75 -24.06
C HIS A 318 -26.31 16.49 -23.24
N VAL A 319 -26.98 16.32 -22.10
CA VAL A 319 -26.72 15.18 -21.19
C VAL A 319 -27.55 13.94 -21.52
N GLY A 320 -28.51 14.05 -22.45
CA GLY A 320 -29.56 13.05 -22.69
C GLY A 320 -30.66 13.15 -21.64
N PHE A 321 -31.90 13.41 -22.07
CA PHE A 321 -32.99 13.70 -21.14
C PHE A 321 -33.31 12.48 -20.29
N GLU A 322 -33.08 11.27 -20.80
CA GLU A 322 -33.28 9.99 -20.11
C GLU A 322 -32.39 9.87 -18.87
N ASN A 323 -31.19 10.47 -18.90
CA ASN A 323 -30.26 10.45 -17.77
C ASN A 323 -30.71 11.35 -16.62
N SER A 324 -31.58 12.33 -16.88
CA SER A 324 -32.12 13.26 -15.88
C SER A 324 -33.58 13.01 -15.54
N CYS A 325 -34.40 12.66 -16.52
CA CYS A 325 -35.83 12.40 -16.40
C CYS A 325 -36.19 11.08 -17.12
N PRO A 326 -35.84 9.91 -16.55
CA PRO A 326 -35.97 8.61 -17.24
C PRO A 326 -37.41 8.17 -17.56
N HIS A 327 -38.39 8.86 -17.02
CA HIS A 327 -39.82 8.53 -17.11
C HIS A 327 -40.56 9.37 -18.16
N CYS A 328 -39.90 10.36 -18.74
CA CYS A 328 -40.47 11.18 -19.81
C CYS A 328 -40.31 10.47 -21.15
N ALA A 329 -41.23 10.71 -22.08
CA ALA A 329 -41.18 10.17 -23.44
C ALA A 329 -40.22 10.98 -24.33
N ASP A 330 -40.08 12.27 -24.07
CA ASP A 330 -39.25 13.18 -24.86
C ASP A 330 -38.69 14.36 -24.04
N VAL A 331 -37.90 15.19 -24.72
CA VAL A 331 -37.25 16.38 -24.15
C VAL A 331 -38.27 17.43 -23.72
N ASP A 332 -39.41 17.56 -24.40
CA ASP A 332 -40.42 18.58 -24.09
C ASP A 332 -41.12 18.25 -22.77
N GLU A 333 -41.53 16.99 -22.59
CA GLU A 333 -42.08 16.50 -21.32
C GLU A 333 -41.07 16.60 -20.17
N ALA A 334 -39.79 16.30 -20.43
CA ALA A 334 -38.73 16.43 -19.43
C ALA A 334 -38.47 17.89 -19.03
N VAL A 335 -38.64 18.84 -19.94
CA VAL A 335 -38.56 20.28 -19.67
C VAL A 335 -39.72 20.73 -18.78
N GLU A 336 -40.94 20.23 -19.01
CA GLU A 336 -42.12 20.55 -18.18
C GLU A 336 -41.97 20.13 -16.71
N VAL A 337 -41.22 19.05 -16.43
CA VAL A 337 -40.86 18.65 -15.05
C VAL A 337 -40.18 19.80 -14.29
N TYR A 338 -39.35 20.60 -14.98
CA TYR A 338 -38.67 21.75 -14.41
C TYR A 338 -39.52 23.04 -14.40
N HIS A 339 -40.41 23.22 -15.38
CA HIS A 339 -41.34 24.37 -15.39
C HIS A 339 -42.42 24.30 -14.31
N ASN A 340 -42.65 23.13 -13.72
CA ASN A 340 -43.51 22.98 -12.54
C ASN A 340 -42.96 23.67 -11.27
N PHE A 341 -41.71 24.15 -11.30
CA PHE A 341 -41.15 24.98 -10.23
C PHE A 341 -41.37 26.47 -10.53
N ARG A 342 -41.79 27.23 -9.51
CA ARG A 342 -42.13 28.66 -9.66
C ARG A 342 -40.90 29.48 -10.08
N ASN A 343 -41.04 30.33 -11.10
CA ASN A 343 -40.02 31.25 -11.63
C ASN A 343 -38.76 30.58 -12.22
N TYR A 344 -38.82 29.28 -12.52
CA TYR A 344 -37.62 28.52 -12.90
C TYR A 344 -37.03 28.90 -14.26
N GLU A 345 -37.85 29.38 -15.21
CA GLU A 345 -37.40 29.82 -16.54
C GLU A 345 -36.67 31.17 -16.48
N GLU A 346 -37.23 32.14 -15.75
CA GLU A 346 -36.59 33.43 -15.50
C GLU A 346 -35.30 33.29 -14.69
N ASP A 347 -35.29 32.42 -13.66
CA ASP A 347 -34.10 32.16 -12.88
C ASP A 347 -33.04 31.36 -13.68
N ALA A 348 -33.43 30.46 -14.59
CA ALA A 348 -32.49 29.78 -15.48
C ALA A 348 -31.81 30.78 -16.43
N ALA A 349 -32.56 31.72 -17.02
CA ALA A 349 -31.99 32.77 -17.85
C ALA A 349 -31.04 33.70 -17.07
N ARG A 350 -31.30 33.92 -15.79
CA ARG A 350 -30.51 34.83 -14.94
C ARG A 350 -29.24 34.18 -14.36
N PHE A 351 -29.31 32.91 -13.98
CA PHE A 351 -28.26 32.23 -13.23
C PHE A 351 -27.58 31.11 -14.02
N GLY A 352 -28.25 30.55 -15.03
CA GLY A 352 -27.82 29.35 -15.73
C GLY A 352 -28.21 28.06 -14.98
N VAL A 353 -27.92 26.93 -15.62
CA VAL A 353 -28.28 25.58 -15.15
C VAL A 353 -27.03 24.73 -14.98
N LEU A 354 -26.91 24.07 -13.84
CA LEU A 354 -25.89 23.06 -13.54
C LEU A 354 -26.45 21.66 -13.80
N ALA A 355 -25.67 20.81 -14.45
CA ALA A 355 -25.85 19.37 -14.50
C ALA A 355 -24.76 18.67 -13.70
N PHE A 356 -25.14 18.04 -12.59
CA PHE A 356 -24.27 17.18 -11.79
C PHE A 356 -24.33 15.76 -12.35
N HIS A 357 -23.21 15.25 -12.86
CA HIS A 357 -23.07 13.85 -13.22
C HIS A 357 -22.74 13.04 -11.96
N LEU A 358 -23.61 12.09 -11.60
CA LEU A 358 -23.59 11.39 -10.33
C LEU A 358 -22.96 10.00 -10.44
N GLY A 359 -22.05 9.70 -9.52
CA GLY A 359 -21.48 8.37 -9.31
C GLY A 359 -22.02 7.70 -8.05
N ALA A 360 -22.11 6.37 -8.06
CA ALA A 360 -22.40 5.60 -6.86
C ALA A 360 -21.33 5.83 -5.78
N MET A 361 -21.75 5.79 -4.52
CA MET A 361 -20.79 5.70 -3.41
C MET A 361 -20.10 4.33 -3.45
N PRO A 362 -18.79 4.25 -3.18
CA PRO A 362 -18.10 2.96 -3.13
C PRO A 362 -18.71 2.07 -2.04
N GLU A 363 -19.31 0.93 -2.42
CA GLU A 363 -19.98 0.03 -1.47
C GLU A 363 -19.00 -0.70 -0.54
N GLN A 364 -19.39 -0.75 0.75
CA GLN A 364 -18.95 -1.75 1.72
C GLN A 364 -19.93 -2.93 1.65
N GLU A 365 -19.62 -4.00 0.91
CA GLU A 365 -20.58 -5.10 0.71
C GLU A 365 -20.60 -6.15 1.86
N GLN A 366 -21.81 -6.41 2.39
CA GLN A 366 -22.25 -7.68 2.98
C GLN A 366 -23.38 -8.30 2.12
N THR A 367 -23.32 -9.63 2.00
CA THR A 367 -24.04 -10.67 1.22
C THR A 367 -25.59 -10.61 1.21
N SER A 368 -26.38 -11.25 0.31
CA SER A 368 -26.33 -12.67 -0.12
C SER A 368 -27.32 -13.05 -1.26
N ALA A 369 -26.81 -13.58 -2.38
CA ALA A 369 -27.38 -14.64 -3.23
C ALA A 369 -26.30 -14.95 -4.28
N ARG A 370 -25.93 -16.22 -4.57
CA ARG A 370 -24.81 -16.52 -5.48
C ARG A 370 -25.17 -16.08 -6.91
N PRO A 371 -24.60 -15.00 -7.45
CA PRO A 371 -24.85 -14.60 -8.81
C PRO A 371 -24.11 -15.55 -9.76
N ALA A 372 -24.60 -15.69 -10.98
CA ALA A 372 -23.82 -16.29 -12.05
C ALA A 372 -22.45 -15.58 -12.14
N TRP A 373 -21.37 -16.35 -12.36
CA TRP A 373 -20.02 -15.78 -12.44
C TRP A 373 -19.99 -14.64 -13.46
N ASN A 374 -19.59 -13.44 -13.00
CA ASN A 374 -19.43 -12.31 -13.91
C ASN A 374 -18.25 -12.55 -14.87
N THR A 375 -18.13 -11.70 -15.90
CA THR A 375 -17.13 -11.87 -16.97
C THR A 375 -15.70 -11.93 -16.42
N GLU A 376 -15.36 -11.06 -15.46
CA GLU A 376 -14.04 -11.04 -14.84
C GLU A 376 -13.79 -12.28 -13.98
N GLN A 377 -14.77 -12.74 -13.20
CA GLN A 377 -14.66 -13.96 -12.41
C GLN A 377 -14.41 -15.20 -13.29
N ARG A 378 -15.09 -15.29 -14.44
CA ARG A 378 -14.85 -16.35 -15.44
C ARG A 378 -13.46 -16.26 -16.06
N ARG A 379 -12.99 -15.05 -16.36
CA ARG A 379 -11.65 -14.80 -16.89
C ARG A 379 -10.58 -15.27 -15.90
N TRP A 380 -10.74 -14.93 -14.61
CA TRP A 380 -9.80 -15.34 -13.57
C TRP A 380 -9.79 -16.85 -13.33
N LEU A 381 -10.95 -17.50 -13.26
CA LEU A 381 -11.02 -18.96 -13.13
C LEU A 381 -10.33 -19.66 -14.30
N ARG A 382 -10.52 -19.17 -15.52
CA ARG A 382 -9.83 -19.70 -16.71
C ARG A 382 -8.30 -19.59 -16.57
N LEU A 383 -7.79 -18.40 -16.27
CA LEU A 383 -6.35 -18.15 -16.16
C LEU A 383 -5.69 -19.00 -15.07
N MET A 384 -6.34 -19.12 -13.90
CA MET A 384 -5.80 -19.92 -12.80
C MET A 384 -5.87 -21.42 -13.10
N ASN A 385 -6.94 -21.90 -13.74
CA ASN A 385 -7.04 -23.30 -14.14
C ASN A 385 -6.01 -23.66 -15.21
N GLU A 386 -5.73 -22.77 -16.15
CA GLU A 386 -4.64 -22.93 -17.12
C GLU A 386 -3.27 -23.01 -16.44
N ASP A 387 -3.01 -22.20 -15.41
CA ASP A 387 -1.76 -22.29 -14.63
C ASP A 387 -1.66 -23.63 -13.89
N LEU A 388 -2.78 -24.08 -13.29
CA LEU A 388 -2.86 -25.36 -12.59
C LEU A 388 -2.63 -26.53 -13.53
N ASP A 389 -3.21 -26.51 -14.73
CA ASP A 389 -3.06 -27.57 -15.73
C ASP A 389 -1.60 -27.66 -16.22
N ARG A 390 -0.94 -26.52 -16.45
CA ARG A 390 0.50 -26.47 -16.74
C ARG A 390 1.34 -27.05 -15.59
N ALA A 391 0.99 -26.74 -14.35
CA ALA A 391 1.69 -27.27 -13.19
C ALA A 391 1.49 -28.79 -13.05
N LEU A 392 0.27 -29.29 -13.29
CA LEU A 392 -0.05 -30.71 -13.23
C LEU A 392 0.58 -31.51 -14.38
N ALA A 393 0.79 -30.91 -15.55
CA ALA A 393 1.49 -31.55 -16.66
C ALA A 393 2.91 -32.03 -16.27
N VAL A 394 3.57 -31.34 -15.34
CA VAL A 394 4.86 -31.76 -14.76
C VAL A 394 4.74 -33.09 -14.01
N TRP A 395 3.65 -33.28 -13.28
CA TRP A 395 3.40 -34.47 -12.47
C TRP A 395 2.89 -35.66 -13.29
N HIS A 396 2.19 -35.38 -14.39
CA HIS A 396 1.62 -36.40 -15.26
C HIS A 396 2.49 -36.74 -16.47
N SER A 397 3.70 -36.19 -16.56
CA SER A 397 4.65 -36.50 -17.65
C SER A 397 5.17 -37.93 -17.54
N SER A 398 5.19 -38.65 -18.67
CA SER A 398 5.57 -40.06 -18.73
C SER A 398 7.09 -40.29 -18.83
N SER A 399 7.87 -39.22 -19.05
CA SER A 399 9.33 -39.27 -19.14
C SER A 399 9.98 -38.02 -18.56
N GLU A 400 11.25 -38.15 -18.20
CA GLU A 400 12.05 -37.05 -17.61
C GLU A 400 12.20 -35.86 -18.57
N ILE A 401 12.38 -36.12 -19.87
CA ILE A 401 12.46 -35.08 -20.90
C ILE A 401 11.14 -34.30 -21.00
N GLN A 402 10.01 -35.01 -20.97
CA GLN A 402 8.69 -34.37 -20.98
C GLN A 402 8.44 -33.58 -19.70
N GLN A 403 8.88 -34.13 -18.56
CA GLN A 403 8.76 -33.48 -17.27
C GLN A 403 9.57 -32.17 -17.23
N ASP A 404 10.79 -32.15 -17.75
CA ASP A 404 11.62 -30.94 -17.79
C ASP A 404 11.09 -29.90 -18.78
N ALA A 405 10.56 -30.34 -19.93
CA ALA A 405 9.85 -29.45 -20.86
C ALA A 405 8.61 -28.84 -20.19
N ALA A 406 7.80 -29.65 -19.50
CA ALA A 406 6.63 -29.18 -18.76
C ALA A 406 7.01 -28.23 -17.62
N ARG A 407 8.10 -28.50 -16.89
CA ARG A 407 8.63 -27.60 -15.84
C ARG A 407 9.02 -26.26 -16.42
N ARG A 408 9.71 -26.27 -17.57
CA ARG A 408 10.08 -25.03 -18.25
C ARG A 408 8.86 -24.24 -18.68
N VAL A 409 7.86 -24.90 -19.27
CA VAL A 409 6.60 -24.27 -19.68
C VAL A 409 5.85 -23.70 -18.48
N ALA A 410 5.72 -24.45 -17.38
CA ALA A 410 5.10 -23.96 -16.16
C ALA A 410 5.89 -22.80 -15.55
N PHE A 411 7.22 -22.88 -15.51
CA PHE A 411 8.08 -21.83 -14.97
C PHE A 411 8.00 -20.52 -15.77
N GLU A 412 7.99 -20.60 -17.10
CA GLU A 412 7.93 -19.43 -17.98
C GLU A 412 6.55 -18.76 -17.96
N ASN A 413 5.47 -19.56 -17.90
CA ASN A 413 4.10 -19.08 -18.13
C ASN A 413 3.25 -18.94 -16.87
N ASN A 414 3.45 -19.76 -15.84
CA ASN A 414 2.67 -19.61 -14.61
C ASN A 414 3.09 -18.35 -13.89
N LYS A 415 2.11 -17.56 -13.47
CA LYS A 415 2.33 -16.33 -12.71
C LYS A 415 1.65 -16.45 -11.36
N ILE A 416 2.20 -15.77 -10.37
CA ILE A 416 1.47 -15.55 -9.11
C ILE A 416 0.23 -14.73 -9.45
N ARG A 417 -0.95 -15.27 -9.16
CA ARG A 417 -2.22 -14.60 -9.41
C ARG A 417 -2.69 -13.91 -8.13
N ALA A 418 -2.69 -12.58 -8.15
CA ALA A 418 -3.30 -11.78 -7.10
C ALA A 418 -4.75 -11.48 -7.49
N LEU A 419 -5.70 -12.07 -6.77
CA LEU A 419 -7.12 -11.75 -6.92
C LEU A 419 -7.40 -10.49 -6.09
N GLU A 420 -7.28 -9.34 -6.73
CA GLU A 420 -7.45 -8.02 -6.10
C GLU A 420 -8.80 -7.39 -6.47
N GLY A 421 -9.28 -6.50 -5.60
CA GLY A 421 -10.54 -5.76 -5.81
C GLY A 421 -11.29 -5.48 -4.50
N PRO A 422 -12.26 -4.55 -4.52
CA PRO A 422 -13.02 -4.14 -3.33
C PRO A 422 -13.85 -5.29 -2.73
N PRO A 423 -14.17 -5.29 -1.41
CA PRO A 423 -15.03 -6.30 -0.78
C PRO A 423 -16.30 -6.61 -1.61
N GLY A 424 -16.74 -7.87 -1.59
CA GLY A 424 -17.96 -8.34 -2.28
C GLY A 424 -17.87 -8.58 -3.80
N THR A 425 -16.77 -8.21 -4.48
CA THR A 425 -16.51 -8.57 -5.90
C THR A 425 -16.34 -10.07 -6.20
N GLY A 426 -16.54 -10.95 -5.22
CA GLY A 426 -16.50 -12.40 -5.37
C GLY A 426 -15.09 -13.01 -5.52
N LYS A 427 -14.02 -12.26 -5.20
CA LYS A 427 -12.62 -12.75 -5.20
C LYS A 427 -12.43 -14.01 -4.36
N THR A 428 -12.99 -14.00 -3.15
CA THR A 428 -12.95 -15.16 -2.25
C THR A 428 -13.71 -16.33 -2.83
N SER A 429 -14.79 -16.08 -3.57
CA SER A 429 -15.56 -17.12 -4.27
C SER A 429 -14.77 -17.72 -5.43
N VAL A 430 -14.07 -16.90 -6.21
CA VAL A 430 -13.17 -17.33 -7.30
C VAL A 430 -11.96 -18.09 -6.76
N ALA A 431 -11.30 -17.57 -5.72
CA ALA A 431 -10.18 -18.23 -5.05
C ALA A 431 -10.62 -19.57 -4.45
N LYS A 432 -11.78 -19.60 -3.79
CA LYS A 432 -12.35 -20.84 -3.25
C LYS A 432 -12.67 -21.85 -4.35
N ALA A 433 -13.32 -21.44 -5.43
CA ALA A 433 -13.63 -22.34 -6.54
C ALA A 433 -12.36 -22.91 -7.19
N PHE A 434 -11.30 -22.10 -7.32
CA PHE A 434 -10.00 -22.59 -7.78
C PHE A 434 -9.35 -23.58 -6.80
N VAL A 435 -9.38 -23.28 -5.49
CA VAL A 435 -8.85 -24.18 -4.45
C VAL A 435 -9.61 -25.50 -4.45
N ASP A 436 -10.94 -25.47 -4.53
CA ASP A 436 -11.78 -26.66 -4.60
C ASP A 436 -11.41 -27.50 -5.84
N HIS A 437 -11.25 -26.86 -7.00
CA HIS A 437 -10.82 -27.53 -8.24
C HIS A 437 -9.41 -28.13 -8.17
N ALA A 438 -8.45 -27.42 -7.55
CA ALA A 438 -7.10 -27.94 -7.35
C ALA A 438 -7.08 -29.16 -6.42
N LEU A 439 -7.89 -29.15 -5.36
CA LEU A 439 -8.05 -30.29 -4.46
C LEU A 439 -8.71 -31.48 -5.16
N GLU A 440 -9.72 -31.25 -6.02
CA GLU A 440 -10.34 -32.30 -6.85
C GLU A 440 -9.32 -32.99 -7.78
N LYS A 441 -8.32 -32.24 -8.26
CA LYS A 441 -7.21 -32.77 -9.06
C LYS A 441 -6.07 -33.39 -8.23
N GLY A 442 -6.24 -33.51 -6.91
CA GLY A 442 -5.28 -34.15 -6.01
C GLY A 442 -4.10 -33.26 -5.59
N CYS A 443 -4.17 -31.94 -5.82
CA CYS A 443 -3.13 -31.02 -5.36
C CYS A 443 -3.22 -30.75 -3.85
N ASN A 444 -2.09 -30.39 -3.24
CA ASN A 444 -2.04 -29.82 -1.89
C ASN A 444 -2.03 -28.29 -1.94
N VAL A 445 -2.87 -27.63 -1.14
CA VAL A 445 -3.00 -26.16 -1.13
C VAL A 445 -2.36 -25.56 0.13
N LEU A 446 -1.39 -24.67 -0.06
CA LEU A 446 -0.76 -23.92 1.03
C LEU A 446 -1.57 -22.65 1.35
N ARG A 447 -1.93 -22.46 2.63
CA ARG A 447 -2.62 -21.26 3.11
C ARG A 447 -1.72 -20.45 4.02
N ALA A 448 -1.54 -19.16 3.72
CA ALA A 448 -0.85 -18.23 4.58
C ALA A 448 -1.80 -17.65 5.64
N TRP A 449 -1.35 -17.57 6.89
CA TRP A 449 -2.07 -16.91 7.97
C TRP A 449 -1.79 -15.41 7.91
N ASN A 450 -2.81 -14.57 7.70
CA ASN A 450 -2.65 -13.11 7.63
C ASN A 450 -3.66 -12.43 8.56
N GLY A 451 -3.25 -11.34 9.22
CA GLY A 451 -4.16 -10.43 9.93
C GLY A 451 -4.30 -10.61 11.44
N HIS A 452 -3.97 -11.77 12.02
CA HIS A 452 -3.96 -11.96 13.49
C HIS A 452 -3.07 -13.13 13.92
N VAL A 453 -2.66 -13.12 15.19
CA VAL A 453 -1.95 -14.25 15.81
C VAL A 453 -2.92 -15.44 15.88
N PRO A 454 -2.57 -16.63 15.35
CA PRO A 454 -3.44 -17.80 15.38
C PRO A 454 -3.87 -18.15 16.81
N THR A 455 -5.12 -18.53 16.98
CA THR A 455 -5.64 -18.99 18.28
C THR A 455 -5.70 -20.51 18.35
N VAL A 456 -5.87 -21.07 19.56
CA VAL A 456 -6.07 -22.51 19.78
C VAL A 456 -7.29 -23.00 19.00
N ALA A 457 -8.37 -22.22 19.01
CA ALA A 457 -9.59 -22.55 18.29
C ALA A 457 -9.36 -22.61 16.78
N ASP A 458 -8.56 -21.69 16.24
CA ASP A 458 -8.28 -21.67 14.81
C ASP A 458 -7.44 -22.87 14.35
N VAL A 459 -6.35 -23.16 15.08
CA VAL A 459 -5.46 -24.29 14.77
C VAL A 459 -6.21 -25.62 14.93
N LYS A 460 -7.01 -25.76 16.00
CA LYS A 460 -7.86 -26.93 16.22
C LYS A 460 -8.85 -27.11 15.08
N ARG A 461 -9.57 -26.05 14.70
CA ARG A 461 -10.53 -26.09 13.60
C ARG A 461 -9.84 -26.54 12.32
N LEU A 462 -8.69 -25.95 11.99
CA LEU A 462 -7.96 -26.29 10.76
C LEU A 462 -7.52 -27.76 10.73
N LEU A 463 -6.89 -28.25 11.80
CA LEU A 463 -6.42 -29.64 11.87
C LEU A 463 -7.55 -30.67 11.99
N THR A 464 -8.70 -30.28 12.54
CA THR A 464 -9.88 -31.17 12.58
C THR A 464 -10.54 -31.25 11.20
N THR A 465 -10.63 -30.12 10.49
CA THR A 465 -11.22 -30.08 9.14
C THR A 465 -10.28 -30.67 8.09
N TYR A 466 -8.97 -30.48 8.22
CA TYR A 466 -7.95 -30.92 7.27
C TYR A 466 -6.79 -31.60 8.02
N PRO A 467 -6.92 -32.89 8.38
CA PRO A 467 -5.96 -33.61 9.23
C PRO A 467 -4.54 -33.73 8.67
N THR A 468 -4.37 -33.57 7.35
CA THR A 468 -3.09 -33.63 6.64
C THR A 468 -2.44 -32.26 6.47
N THR A 469 -2.96 -31.21 7.12
CA THR A 469 -2.41 -29.86 7.00
C THR A 469 -0.98 -29.78 7.54
N THR A 470 -0.05 -29.33 6.69
CA THR A 470 1.30 -28.96 7.09
C THR A 470 1.38 -27.45 7.34
N PHE A 471 1.84 -27.07 8.53
CA PHE A 471 2.15 -25.67 8.84
C PHE A 471 3.56 -25.32 8.42
N LEU A 472 3.71 -24.34 7.53
CA LEU A 472 4.99 -23.73 7.21
C LEU A 472 5.19 -22.48 8.05
N THR A 473 6.29 -22.42 8.80
CA THR A 473 6.65 -21.25 9.61
C THR A 473 8.03 -20.75 9.22
N VAL A 474 8.18 -19.43 9.05
CA VAL A 474 9.45 -18.79 8.67
C VAL A 474 10.34 -18.43 9.86
N THR A 475 9.85 -18.58 11.11
CA THR A 475 10.63 -18.35 12.33
C THR A 475 10.46 -19.48 13.34
N ARG A 476 11.50 -19.73 14.16
CA ARG A 476 11.44 -20.69 15.28
C ARG A 476 10.35 -20.35 16.29
N LYS A 477 10.17 -19.06 16.60
CA LYS A 477 9.09 -18.56 17.45
C LYS A 477 7.72 -18.92 16.86
N GLY A 478 7.54 -18.76 15.54
CA GLY A 478 6.34 -19.18 14.82
C GLY A 478 6.09 -20.68 14.94
N SER A 479 7.11 -21.51 14.68
CA SER A 479 7.03 -22.97 14.83
C SER A 479 6.61 -23.38 16.24
N CYS A 480 7.28 -22.84 17.27
CA CYS A 480 6.96 -23.10 18.66
C CYS A 480 5.53 -22.67 19.02
N THR A 481 5.07 -21.52 18.50
CA THR A 481 3.72 -21.02 18.74
C THR A 481 2.67 -21.95 18.14
N ILE A 482 2.82 -22.33 16.87
CA ILE A 482 1.89 -23.24 16.19
C ILE A 482 1.86 -24.61 16.86
N ASN A 483 3.03 -25.17 17.21
CA ASN A 483 3.11 -26.46 17.90
C ASN A 483 2.39 -26.42 19.26
N ALA A 484 2.57 -25.35 20.05
CA ALA A 484 1.88 -25.18 21.33
C ALA A 484 0.36 -25.08 21.17
N LEU A 485 -0.11 -24.28 20.19
CA LEU A 485 -1.54 -24.14 19.90
C LEU A 485 -2.14 -25.45 19.38
N ALA A 486 -1.40 -26.22 18.56
CA ALA A 486 -1.83 -27.52 18.07
C ALA A 486 -1.93 -28.54 19.20
N ALA A 487 -0.91 -28.62 20.07
CA ALA A 487 -0.92 -29.49 21.24
C ALA A 487 -2.10 -29.16 22.17
N GLN A 488 -2.32 -27.89 22.49
CA GLN A 488 -3.45 -27.45 23.31
C GLN A 488 -4.80 -27.73 22.64
N GLY A 489 -4.91 -27.51 21.33
CA GLY A 489 -6.15 -27.69 20.58
C GLY A 489 -6.58 -29.15 20.44
N LEU A 490 -5.62 -30.04 20.17
CA LEU A 490 -5.85 -31.47 19.95
C LEU A 490 -5.87 -32.27 21.25
N PHE A 491 -4.99 -31.94 22.20
CA PHE A 491 -4.75 -32.74 23.39
C PHE A 491 -5.03 -32.02 24.72
N GLY A 492 -5.32 -30.71 24.74
CA GLY A 492 -5.43 -29.93 25.99
C GLY A 492 -6.55 -30.32 26.96
N ARG A 493 -7.41 -31.28 26.61
CA ARG A 493 -8.39 -31.90 27.53
C ARG A 493 -7.91 -33.25 28.11
N ARG A 494 -6.80 -33.78 27.62
CA ARG A 494 -6.17 -35.02 28.08
C ARG A 494 -5.12 -34.69 29.14
N VAL A 495 -4.84 -35.65 30.01
CA VAL A 495 -3.73 -35.55 30.95
C VAL A 495 -2.43 -35.77 30.17
N PRO A 496 -1.43 -34.86 30.27
CA PRO A 496 -0.14 -35.06 29.63
C PRO A 496 0.59 -36.26 30.27
N LEU A 497 1.32 -37.03 29.47
CA LEU A 497 2.11 -38.16 29.97
C LEU A 497 3.34 -37.66 30.75
N ALA A 498 4.03 -36.67 30.18
CA ALA A 498 5.16 -36.00 30.82
C ALA A 498 5.48 -34.68 30.11
N THR A 499 6.39 -33.90 30.70
CA THR A 499 7.11 -32.82 30.03
C THR A 499 8.57 -33.23 29.91
N ILE A 500 9.07 -33.36 28.69
CA ILE A 500 10.43 -33.84 28.41
C ILE A 500 11.31 -32.73 27.81
N PRO A 501 12.64 -32.79 27.97
CA PRO A 501 13.56 -31.86 27.33
C PRO A 501 13.65 -32.15 25.82
N GLY A 502 13.24 -31.19 25.00
CA GLY A 502 13.42 -31.19 23.55
C GLY A 502 14.71 -30.53 23.10
N ASP A 503 14.85 -30.36 21.78
CA ASP A 503 16.03 -29.78 21.16
C ASP A 503 16.27 -28.32 21.61
N ILE A 504 17.47 -28.03 22.10
CA ILE A 504 17.90 -26.69 22.53
C ILE A 504 17.85 -25.67 21.38
N GLU A 505 18.08 -26.10 20.13
CA GLU A 505 18.03 -25.20 18.97
C GLU A 505 16.60 -24.88 18.52
N SER A 506 15.63 -25.68 18.97
CA SER A 506 14.21 -25.44 18.73
C SER A 506 13.62 -24.44 19.73
N ASN A 507 14.29 -24.19 20.86
CA ASN A 507 13.84 -23.22 21.84
C ASN A 507 14.12 -21.79 21.37
N TRP A 508 13.08 -21.07 20.93
CA TRP A 508 13.24 -19.69 20.43
C TRP A 508 13.81 -18.71 21.47
N ARG A 509 13.68 -19.00 22.77
CA ARG A 509 14.25 -18.18 23.85
C ARG A 509 15.78 -18.24 23.93
N ASN A 510 16.38 -19.23 23.27
CA ASN A 510 17.83 -19.36 23.18
C ASN A 510 18.48 -18.42 22.18
N TYR A 511 17.69 -17.58 21.49
CA TYR A 511 18.19 -16.62 20.51
C TYR A 511 18.07 -15.19 21.02
N THR A 512 19.01 -14.34 20.64
CA THR A 512 19.02 -12.88 20.90
C THR A 512 18.04 -12.16 19.96
N ALA A 513 17.81 -10.86 20.18
CA ALA A 513 16.90 -10.06 19.34
C ALA A 513 17.35 -9.96 17.87
N ASP A 514 18.66 -10.04 17.61
CA ASP A 514 19.28 -10.11 16.28
C ASP A 514 19.35 -11.54 15.72
N GLY A 515 18.78 -12.54 16.41
CA GLY A 515 18.67 -13.91 15.90
C GLY A 515 19.92 -14.78 16.09
N LYS A 516 20.90 -14.35 16.86
CA LYS A 516 22.09 -15.15 17.20
C LYS A 516 21.79 -16.10 18.36
N LEU A 517 22.35 -17.30 18.30
CA LEU A 517 22.24 -18.26 19.42
C LEU A 517 23.03 -17.73 20.62
N LYS A 518 22.43 -17.80 21.81
CA LYS A 518 23.09 -17.43 23.06
C LYS A 518 24.26 -18.39 23.36
N PRO A 519 25.20 -18.00 24.25
CA PRO A 519 26.28 -18.90 24.69
C PRO A 519 25.76 -20.23 25.24
N PHE A 520 26.51 -21.32 25.03
CA PHE A 520 26.07 -22.68 25.33
C PHE A 520 25.65 -22.89 26.81
N ASN A 521 26.35 -22.24 27.73
CA ASN A 521 26.11 -22.33 29.18
C ASN A 521 24.79 -21.69 29.66
N VAL A 522 24.08 -20.97 28.79
CA VAL A 522 22.77 -20.37 29.10
C VAL A 522 21.64 -20.93 28.24
N LEU A 523 21.91 -21.99 27.47
CA LEU A 523 20.89 -22.63 26.63
C LEU A 523 19.99 -23.52 27.47
N GLU A 524 18.69 -23.37 27.27
CA GLU A 524 17.67 -24.19 27.92
C GLU A 524 17.01 -25.12 26.90
N PRO A 525 16.74 -26.40 27.23
CA PRO A 525 15.98 -27.28 26.36
C PRO A 525 14.57 -26.74 26.13
N LEU A 526 13.97 -27.08 24.99
CA LEU A 526 12.55 -26.78 24.77
C LEU A 526 11.70 -27.71 25.65
N ASN A 527 10.90 -27.19 26.57
CA ASN A 527 9.98 -28.00 27.35
C ASN A 527 8.86 -28.54 26.45
N LEU A 528 8.92 -29.83 26.10
CA LEU A 528 7.94 -30.50 25.24
C LEU A 528 6.96 -31.29 26.10
N VAL A 529 5.70 -30.87 26.08
CA VAL A 529 4.60 -31.63 26.70
C VAL A 529 4.17 -32.73 25.73
N ILE A 530 4.21 -33.99 26.18
CA ILE A 530 3.85 -35.16 25.37
C ILE A 530 2.52 -35.76 25.82
N TYR A 531 1.77 -36.27 24.85
CA TYR A 531 0.46 -36.91 25.06
C TYR A 531 0.43 -38.23 24.31
N GLU A 532 -0.34 -39.19 24.81
CA GLU A 532 -0.65 -40.42 24.08
C GLU A 532 -1.35 -40.09 22.75
N GLY A 533 -0.86 -40.69 21.67
CA GLY A 533 -1.29 -40.45 20.29
C GLY A 533 -0.71 -39.20 19.64
N MET A 534 0.18 -38.46 20.31
CA MET A 534 0.86 -37.30 19.73
C MET A 534 1.88 -37.74 18.68
N LYS A 535 1.88 -37.07 17.53
CA LYS A 535 2.94 -37.24 16.52
C LYS A 535 4.14 -36.38 16.88
N ILE A 536 5.32 -36.98 16.83
CA ILE A 536 6.62 -36.34 17.07
C ILE A 536 7.57 -36.60 15.91
N PHE A 537 8.60 -35.77 15.79
CA PHE A 537 9.67 -35.95 14.82
C PHE A 537 11.01 -36.05 15.55
N PHE A 538 11.83 -37.00 15.15
CA PHE A 538 13.20 -37.10 15.64
C PHE A 538 14.09 -36.08 14.93
N THR A 539 14.94 -35.37 15.68
CA THR A 539 15.82 -34.33 15.11
C THR A 539 17.28 -34.77 15.00
N ARG A 540 17.60 -36.02 15.39
CA ARG A 540 18.95 -36.57 15.41
C ARG A 540 19.00 -37.98 14.84
N ASN A 541 20.15 -38.31 14.26
CA ASN A 541 20.48 -39.66 13.86
C ASN A 541 21.16 -40.37 15.03
N VAL A 542 20.53 -41.42 15.55
CA VAL A 542 21.05 -42.21 16.69
C VAL A 542 21.15 -43.68 16.30
N ASP A 543 20.08 -44.26 15.78
CA ASP A 543 20.01 -45.67 15.37
C ASP A 543 19.18 -45.80 14.09
N LYS A 544 19.86 -45.94 12.96
CA LYS A 544 19.22 -46.09 11.65
C LYS A 544 18.46 -47.39 11.49
N THR A 545 18.81 -48.44 12.25
CA THR A 545 18.18 -49.77 12.12
C THR A 545 16.81 -49.83 12.79
N ARG A 546 16.52 -48.88 13.68
CA ARG A 546 15.24 -48.72 14.38
C ARG A 546 14.55 -47.40 14.04
N ASP A 547 14.93 -46.79 12.92
CA ASP A 547 14.36 -45.53 12.46
C ASP A 547 14.53 -44.34 13.41
N TYR A 548 15.49 -44.39 14.33
CA TYR A 548 15.91 -43.23 15.09
C TYR A 548 16.85 -42.35 14.23
N VAL A 549 16.24 -41.73 13.22
CA VAL A 549 16.89 -40.87 12.24
C VAL A 549 16.22 -39.49 12.17
N ASN A 550 17.00 -38.47 11.83
CA ASN A 550 16.51 -37.11 11.70
C ASN A 550 15.41 -37.04 10.62
N GLY A 551 14.27 -36.46 10.97
CA GLY A 551 13.09 -36.35 10.11
C GLY A 551 12.12 -37.52 10.20
N MET A 552 12.45 -38.60 10.91
CA MET A 552 11.51 -39.70 11.12
C MET A 552 10.34 -39.25 11.99
N GLN A 553 9.12 -39.55 11.55
CA GLN A 553 7.89 -39.32 12.31
C GLN A 553 7.60 -40.54 13.19
N ALA A 554 7.19 -40.31 14.43
CA ALA A 554 6.70 -41.34 15.34
C ALA A 554 5.42 -40.90 16.07
N THR A 555 4.66 -41.86 16.59
CA THR A 555 3.45 -41.62 17.39
C THR A 555 3.70 -42.11 18.81
N VAL A 556 3.51 -41.24 19.79
CA VAL A 556 3.71 -41.56 21.21
C VAL A 556 2.64 -42.56 21.68
N GLU A 557 3.08 -43.68 22.25
CA GLU A 557 2.22 -44.70 22.86
C GLU A 557 2.15 -44.54 24.38
N SER A 558 3.29 -44.37 25.06
CA SER A 558 3.32 -44.23 26.52
C SER A 558 4.61 -43.57 27.01
N PHE A 559 4.69 -43.34 28.32
CA PHE A 559 5.88 -42.81 28.99
C PHE A 559 6.22 -43.67 30.21
N ASP A 560 7.47 -44.07 30.33
CA ASP A 560 7.96 -44.78 31.51
C ASP A 560 8.70 -43.83 32.45
N HIS A 561 8.10 -43.61 33.62
CA HIS A 561 8.65 -42.74 34.66
C HIS A 561 9.91 -43.30 35.31
N ALA A 562 10.13 -44.62 35.31
CA ALA A 562 11.31 -45.23 35.91
C ALA A 562 12.58 -44.95 35.09
N THR A 563 12.46 -45.04 33.76
CA THR A 563 13.58 -44.80 32.83
C THR A 563 13.57 -43.40 32.20
N ASN A 564 12.53 -42.60 32.47
CA ASN A 564 12.33 -41.27 31.88
C ASN A 564 12.32 -41.31 30.33
N ALA A 565 11.70 -42.34 29.77
CA ALA A 565 11.70 -42.65 28.34
C ALA A 565 10.31 -42.59 27.71
N VAL A 566 10.27 -42.14 26.45
CA VAL A 566 9.04 -42.15 25.63
C VAL A 566 9.02 -43.41 24.78
N TYR A 567 7.93 -44.17 24.87
CA TYR A 567 7.64 -45.23 23.91
C TYR A 567 6.85 -44.65 22.75
N ALA A 568 7.34 -44.83 21.53
CA ALA A 568 6.70 -44.33 20.33
C ALA A 568 6.87 -45.30 19.18
N VAL A 569 5.88 -45.37 18.30
CA VAL A 569 5.93 -46.18 17.07
C VAL A 569 6.22 -45.29 15.87
N THR A 570 7.26 -45.59 15.10
CA THR A 570 7.65 -44.86 13.89
C THR A 570 6.62 -45.06 12.79
N ALA A 571 6.61 -44.17 11.78
CA ALA A 571 5.70 -44.27 10.63
C ALA A 571 5.86 -45.57 9.82
N THR A 572 7.01 -46.24 9.95
CA THR A 572 7.39 -47.53 9.36
C THR A 572 7.06 -48.73 10.27
N GLY A 573 6.61 -48.51 11.50
CA GLY A 573 6.17 -49.56 12.42
C GLY A 573 7.22 -50.06 13.43
N HIS A 574 8.38 -49.42 13.53
CA HIS A 574 9.37 -49.73 14.57
C HIS A 574 8.98 -49.08 15.90
N ARG A 575 9.33 -49.73 17.02
CA ARG A 575 9.04 -49.27 18.39
C ARG A 575 10.30 -48.94 19.16
#